data_AF-A0A945N8K9-F1
#
_entry.id   AF-A0A945N8K9-F1
#
_cell.length_a   1.000
_cell.length_b   1.000
_cell.length_c   1.000
_cell.angle_alpha   90.00
_cell.angle_beta   90.00
_cell.angle_gamma   90.00
#
_symmetry.space_group_name_H-M   'P 1'
#
loop_
_entity.id
_entity.type
_entity.pdbx_description
1 polymer ?
#
loop_
_entity_poly.entity_id
_entity_poly.type
_entity_poly.pdbx_seq_one_letter_code
_entity_poly.pdbx_strand_id
1 'polypeptide(L)' 'MKYFYFELAGLIFFIISGIFFIAAGIRSGDYLSVIGSIIWTFACFLWLIPILARRNSQN' A
#
# COMPACT_ATOMS: atom_id res chain seq x y z
N MET A 1 -3.71 -15.32 14.29
CA MET A 1 -4.84 -14.94 13.40
C MET A 1 -5.35 -13.50 13.56
N LYS A 2 -5.39 -12.89 14.77
CA LYS A 2 -5.94 -11.52 14.94
C LYS A 2 -5.10 -10.41 14.26
N TYR A 3 -3.77 -10.51 14.32
CA TYR A 3 -2.85 -9.52 13.75
C TYR A 3 -2.87 -9.46 12.22
N PHE A 4 -3.20 -10.57 11.54
CA PHE A 4 -3.27 -10.63 10.08
C PHE A 4 -4.29 -9.63 9.51
N TYR A 5 -5.47 -9.53 10.14
CA TYR A 5 -6.51 -8.59 9.70
C TYR A 5 -6.09 -7.13 9.92
N PHE A 6 -5.30 -6.85 10.96
CA PHE A 6 -4.73 -5.52 11.18
C PHE A 6 -3.65 -5.17 10.15
N GLU A 7 -2.75 -6.12 9.83
CA GLU A 7 -1.74 -5.95 8.78
C GLU A 7 -2.41 -5.69 7.42
N LEU A 8 -3.41 -6.50 7.06
CA LEU A 8 -4.13 -6.37 5.79
C LEU A 8 -4.92 -5.06 5.72
N ALA A 9 -5.64 -4.70 6.78
CA ALA A 9 -6.37 -3.43 6.85
C ALA A 9 -5.39 -2.24 6.74
N GLY A 10 -4.26 -2.28 7.45
CA GLY A 10 -3.22 -1.26 7.36
C GLY A 10 -2.66 -1.10 5.96
N LEU A 11 -2.39 -2.22 5.26
CA LEU A 11 -1.93 -2.20 3.87
C LEU A 11 -2.97 -1.57 2.94
N ILE A 12 -4.26 -1.89 3.12
CA ILE A 12 -5.35 -1.31 2.32
C ILE A 12 -5.41 0.20 2.53
N PHE A 13 -5.34 0.67 3.78
CA PHE A 13 -5.32 2.11 4.08
C PHE A 13 -4.10 2.80 3.47
N PHE A 14 -2.93 2.16 3.46
CA PHE A 14 -1.75 2.70 2.81
C PHE A 14 -1.89 2.81 1.30
N ILE A 15 -2.47 1.80 0.63
CA ILE A 15 -2.75 1.87 -0.82
C ILE A 15 -3.72 3.03 -1.11
N ILE A 16 -4.78 3.17 -0.33
CA ILE A 16 -5.75 4.27 -0.47
C ILE A 16 -5.03 5.62 -0.31
N SER A 17 -4.20 5.77 0.73
CA SER A 17 -3.41 6.98 0.96
C SER A 17 -2.46 7.27 -0.21
N GLY A 18 -1.81 6.26 -0.78
CA GLY A 18 -0.93 6.40 -1.94
C GLY A 18 -1.65 6.98 -3.15
N ILE A 19 -2.88 6.53 -3.43
CA ILE A 19 -3.72 7.09 -4.49
C ILE A 19 -4.05 8.57 -4.24
N PHE A 20 -4.40 8.93 -3.00
CA PHE A 20 -4.65 10.33 -2.63
C PHE A 20 -3.39 11.21 -2.80
N PHE A 21 -2.22 10.71 -2.39
CA PHE A 21 -0.97 11.45 -2.55
C PHE A 21 -0.55 11.60 -4.02
N ILE A 22 -0.79 10.59 -4.85
CA ILE A 22 -0.60 10.72 -6.31
C ILE A 22 -1.51 11.82 -6.86
N ALA A 23 -2.80 11.79 -6.53
CA ALA A 23 -3.77 12.79 -7.00
C ALA A 23 -3.41 14.21 -6.50
N ALA A 24 -2.98 14.33 -5.24
CA ALA A 24 -2.54 15.58 -4.65
C ALA A 24 -1.26 16.11 -5.32
N GLY A 25 -0.28 15.24 -5.56
CA GLY A 25 0.98 15.58 -6.24
C GLY A 25 0.78 16.03 -7.68
N ILE A 26 -0.14 15.38 -8.42
CA ILE A 26 -0.51 15.81 -9.78
C ILE A 26 -1.15 17.21 -9.73
N ARG A 27 -2.03 17.46 -8.74
CA ARG A 27 -2.70 18.76 -8.59
C ARG A 27 -1.73 19.87 -8.19
N SER A 28 -0.72 19.59 -7.37
CA SER A 28 0.28 20.57 -6.96
C SER A 28 1.42 20.76 -7.96
N GLY A 29 1.51 19.93 -8.99
CA GLY A 29 2.65 19.90 -9.91
C GLY A 29 3.93 19.33 -9.29
N ASP A 30 3.83 18.68 -8.13
CA ASP A 30 4.95 18.06 -7.43
C ASP A 30 5.17 16.63 -7.96
N TYR A 31 5.91 16.54 -9.07
CA TYR A 31 6.27 15.28 -9.68
C TYR A 31 7.10 14.37 -8.76
N LEU A 32 7.84 14.93 -7.81
CA LEU A 32 8.64 14.14 -6.87
C LEU A 32 7.73 13.38 -5.90
N SER A 33 6.71 14.05 -5.37
CA SER A 33 5.67 13.43 -4.54
C SER A 33 4.87 12.39 -5.32
N VAL A 34 4.54 12.65 -6.59
CA VAL A 34 3.85 11.67 -7.46
C VAL A 34 4.67 10.40 -7.62
N ILE A 35 5.95 10.52 -7.98
CA ILE A 35 6.84 9.37 -8.19
C ILE A 35 7.03 8.60 -6.88
N GLY A 36 7.28 9.31 -5.77
CA GLY A 36 7.41 8.69 -4.46
C GLY A 36 6.16 7.89 -4.06
N SER A 37 4.98 8.44 -4.35
CA SER A 37 3.70 7.80 -4.03
C SER A 37 3.40 6.59 -4.91
N ILE A 38 3.82 6.61 -6.18
CA ILE A 38 3.76 5.44 -7.07
C ILE A 38 4.64 4.31 -6.53
N ILE A 39 5.91 4.62 -6.22
CA ILE A 39 6.87 3.63 -5.70
C ILE A 39 6.35 3.03 -4.39
N TRP A 40 5.85 3.89 -3.50
CA TRP A 40 5.28 3.46 -2.23
C TRP A 40 4.06 2.55 -2.41
N THR A 41 3.15 2.92 -3.31
CA THR A 41 1.95 2.11 -3.61
C THR A 41 2.36 0.73 -4.14
N PHE A 42 3.36 0.66 -5.03
CA PHE A 42 3.93 -0.61 -5.50
C PHE A 42 4.56 -1.43 -4.37
N ALA A 43 5.28 -0.80 -3.45
CA ALA A 43 5.85 -1.47 -2.29
C ALA A 43 4.75 -2.07 -1.39
N CYS A 44 3.60 -1.39 -1.21
CA CYS A 44 2.45 -1.95 -0.51
C CYS A 44 1.92 -3.21 -1.20
N PHE A 45 1.83 -3.24 -2.54
CA PHE A 45 1.44 -4.46 -3.25
C PHE A 45 2.46 -5.61 -3.09
N LEU A 46 3.75 -5.31 -3.12
CA LEU A 46 4.78 -6.32 -2.86
C LEU A 46 4.67 -6.88 -1.43
N TRP A 47 4.36 -6.03 -0.46
CA TRP A 47 4.22 -6.44 0.94
C TRP A 47 2.95 -7.28 1.19
N LEU A 48 1.96 -7.19 0.30
CA LEU A 48 0.76 -8.02 0.33
C LEU A 48 1.07 -9.50 0.06
N ILE A 49 2.08 -9.79 -0.77
CA ILE A 49 2.47 -11.15 -1.16
C ILE A 49 2.84 -12.02 0.06
N PRO A 50 3.81 -11.64 0.94
CA PRO A 50 4.15 -12.44 2.10
C PRO A 50 3.01 -12.52 3.12
N ILE A 51 2.17 -11.47 3.23
CA ILE A 51 0.98 -11.50 4.09
C ILE A 51 0.04 -12.62 3.61
N LEU A 52 -0.31 -12.63 2.33
CA LEU A 52 -1.18 -13.65 1.74
C LEU A 52 -0.56 -15.05 1.79
N ALA A 53 0.75 -15.17 1.57
CA ALA A 53 1.47 -16.44 1.67
C ALA A 53 1.41 -17.02 3.11
N ARG A 54 1.58 -16.20 4.15
CA ARG A 54 1.43 -16.62 5.56
C ARG A 54 0.02 -17.14 5.86
N ARG A 55 -1.01 -16.55 5.28
CA ARG A 55 -2.40 -17.02 5.42
C ARG A 55 -2.61 -18.37 4.74
N ASN A 56 -2.07 -18.56 3.54
CA ASN A 56 -2.24 -19.81 2.80
C ASN A 56 -1.53 -21.00 3.47
N SER A 57 -0.40 -20.76 4.13
CA SER A 57 0.32 -21.81 4.90
C SER A 57 -0.40 -22.24 6.20
N GLN A 58 -1.42 -21.50 6.63
CA GLN A 58 -2.19 -21.76 7.87
C GLN A 58 -3.58 -22.36 7.58
N ASN A 59 -3.95 -22.55 6.31
CA ASN A 59 -5.14 -23.29 5.87
C ASN A 59 -4.72 -24.67 5.34
#